data_AF-A0A292PQA5-F1
#
_entry.id   AF-A0A292PQA5-F1
#
_cell.length_a   1.000
_cell.length_b   1.000
_cell.length_c   1.000
_cell.angle_alpha   90.00
_cell.angle_beta   90.00
_cell.angle_gamma   90.00
#
_symmetry.space_group_name_H-M   'P 1'
#
loop_
_entity.id
_entity.type
_entity.pdbx_description
1 polymer ?
#
loop_
_entity_poly.entity_id
_entity_poly.type
_entity_poly.pdbx_seq_one_letter_code
_entity_poly.pdbx_strand_id
1 'polypeptide(L)'
;MQSLSVLLTVFSAALGAVAIPLPGLDGKYTLTAGGIRAQRLWQFIPHAAAITNLFVKDKDGVERDIVVGFDNPSDYVANAPGHFGAVPGRYTGRIGNAQYTMDGVTYNLEKNDGNNTLHSGTNGWGYRKFDVVDLSENSITFSIHDASNSSIGMPGDVDGYITYTLSEKTWKVKMTATAPQHMTPLMLTQHTYWNLDAFSNPDTDLILNHTYHMPFSNRLLEPDPNTLPTGKIVGIPAGDINDFWSAPKLLGADSKSPLWKGNCGTASGCEGYNHCWVVDKPKSDCADPVATLSSDWSGIKVDIHTDEVGMQAYSCYWSGGDMPIKKTQGGPGAATNGFVKSSGCIALEPQDWVDGINQSHFASGRNKIAEVPTRNIMGKIWYFE
;
A
#
# COMPACT_ATOMS: atom_id res chain seq x y z
N MET A 1 -37.51 -44.06 47.56
CA MET A 1 -36.76 -43.74 46.33
C MET A 1 -37.68 -42.96 45.41
N GLN A 2 -37.59 -41.62 45.41
CA GLN A 2 -38.29 -40.76 44.47
C GLN A 2 -37.21 -40.10 43.60
N SER A 3 -37.23 -40.37 42.30
CA SER A 3 -36.33 -39.77 41.31
C SER A 3 -36.92 -38.45 40.82
N LEU A 4 -36.26 -37.33 41.15
CA LEU A 4 -36.56 -36.02 40.60
C LEU A 4 -35.92 -35.92 39.21
N SER A 5 -36.73 -35.71 38.18
CA SER A 5 -36.27 -35.45 36.81
C SER A 5 -36.07 -33.93 36.66
N VAL A 6 -34.85 -33.48 36.42
CA VAL A 6 -34.53 -32.08 36.16
C VAL A 6 -34.51 -31.87 34.65
N LEU A 7 -35.49 -31.11 34.13
CA LEU A 7 -35.47 -30.61 32.77
C LEU A 7 -34.40 -29.50 32.67
N LEU A 8 -33.38 -29.73 31.84
CA LEU A 8 -32.39 -28.72 31.48
C LEU A 8 -32.93 -27.92 30.28
N THR A 9 -33.39 -26.71 30.50
CA THR A 9 -33.70 -25.75 29.42
C THR A 9 -32.41 -25.16 28.88
N VAL A 10 -32.06 -25.51 27.66
CA VAL A 10 -30.95 -24.89 26.92
C VAL A 10 -31.44 -23.55 26.38
N PHE A 11 -31.01 -22.44 26.99
CA PHE A 11 -31.13 -21.11 26.39
C PHE A 11 -30.07 -20.98 25.29
N SER A 12 -30.49 -21.04 24.03
CA SER A 12 -29.65 -20.62 22.92
C SER A 12 -29.69 -19.10 22.85
N ALA A 13 -28.62 -18.44 23.29
CA ALA A 13 -28.45 -17.00 23.11
C ALA A 13 -28.11 -16.75 21.64
N ALA A 14 -29.10 -16.32 20.86
CA ALA A 14 -28.85 -15.71 19.57
C ALA A 14 -28.10 -14.39 19.80
N LEU A 15 -26.78 -14.41 19.63
CA LEU A 15 -25.97 -13.20 19.48
C LEU A 15 -26.47 -12.50 18.22
N GLY A 16 -27.31 -11.47 18.40
CA GLY A 16 -27.73 -10.60 17.30
C GLY A 16 -26.50 -10.00 16.66
N ALA A 17 -26.36 -10.15 15.35
CA ALA A 17 -25.30 -9.49 14.60
C ALA A 17 -25.37 -7.99 14.88
N VAL A 18 -24.32 -7.43 15.47
CA VAL A 18 -24.22 -5.98 15.66
C VAL A 18 -24.15 -5.37 14.26
N ALA A 19 -25.15 -4.54 13.93
CA ALA A 19 -25.18 -3.87 12.65
C ALA A 19 -23.97 -2.93 12.53
N ILE A 20 -23.18 -3.09 11.47
CA ILE A 20 -22.07 -2.18 11.17
C ILE A 20 -22.67 -0.78 10.88
N PRO A 21 -22.23 0.27 11.58
CA PRO A 21 -22.65 1.63 11.31
C PRO A 21 -22.46 2.03 9.84
N LEU A 22 -23.32 2.91 9.33
CA LEU A 22 -23.12 3.54 8.03
C LEU A 22 -21.95 4.54 8.10
N PRO A 23 -21.30 4.84 6.96
CA PRO A 23 -20.30 5.89 6.91
C PRO A 23 -20.92 7.26 7.24
N GLY A 24 -20.08 8.24 7.52
CA GLY A 24 -20.49 9.63 7.72
C GLY A 24 -21.18 10.24 6.48
N LEU A 25 -21.70 11.46 6.63
CA LEU A 25 -22.35 12.18 5.54
C LEU A 25 -21.42 12.48 4.35
N ASP A 26 -20.11 12.46 4.59
CA ASP A 26 -19.05 12.54 3.57
C ASP A 26 -18.79 11.20 2.85
N GLY A 27 -19.50 10.14 3.24
CA GLY A 27 -19.35 8.79 2.69
C GLY A 27 -18.11 8.05 3.19
N LYS A 28 -17.47 8.52 4.28
CA LYS A 28 -16.25 7.93 4.84
C LYS A 28 -16.50 7.32 6.23
N TYR A 29 -15.75 6.26 6.54
CA TYR A 29 -15.62 5.72 7.88
C TYR A 29 -14.50 6.44 8.61
N THR A 30 -14.77 6.93 9.81
CA THR A 30 -13.77 7.68 10.60
C THR A 30 -13.37 6.87 11.82
N LEU A 31 -12.06 6.65 11.98
CA LEU A 31 -11.45 6.09 13.18
C LEU A 31 -10.76 7.17 13.98
N THR A 32 -10.78 7.03 15.29
CA THR A 32 -10.09 7.93 16.23
C THR A 32 -9.22 7.16 17.22
N ALA A 33 -8.08 7.75 17.58
CA ALA A 33 -7.23 7.25 18.67
C ALA A 33 -6.59 8.41 19.44
N GLY A 34 -6.22 8.19 20.71
CA GLY A 34 -5.47 9.15 21.54
C GLY A 34 -6.26 10.01 22.53
N GLY A 35 -7.52 9.66 22.82
CA GLY A 35 -8.33 10.30 23.86
C GLY A 35 -8.51 11.82 23.68
N ILE A 36 -8.95 12.54 24.71
CA ILE A 36 -9.33 13.96 24.62
C ILE A 36 -8.13 14.90 24.29
N ARG A 37 -6.88 14.47 24.52
CA ARG A 37 -5.69 15.36 24.46
C ARG A 37 -4.88 15.29 23.16
N ALA A 38 -5.08 14.27 22.33
CA ALA A 38 -4.34 14.10 21.07
C ALA A 38 -5.10 13.18 20.10
N GLN A 39 -6.37 13.52 19.81
CA GLN A 39 -7.15 12.77 18.82
C GLN A 39 -6.45 12.80 17.47
N ARG A 40 -6.13 11.63 16.94
CA ARG A 40 -5.77 11.43 15.53
C ARG A 40 -6.98 10.92 14.81
N LEU A 41 -7.21 11.45 13.61
CA LEU A 41 -8.37 11.13 12.80
C LEU A 41 -7.91 10.47 11.50
N TRP A 42 -8.55 9.35 11.18
CA TRP A 42 -8.25 8.57 9.99
C TRP A 42 -9.56 8.28 9.28
N GLN A 43 -9.58 8.47 7.97
CA GLN A 43 -10.79 8.23 7.20
C GLN A 43 -10.56 7.18 6.12
N PHE A 44 -11.54 6.31 5.95
CA PHE A 44 -11.49 5.19 5.02
C PHE A 44 -12.76 5.11 4.19
N ILE A 45 -12.66 4.49 3.01
CA ILE A 45 -13.82 4.14 2.19
C ILE A 45 -13.81 2.64 1.85
N PRO A 46 -14.98 2.02 1.66
CA PRO A 46 -15.04 0.61 1.26
C PRO A 46 -14.49 0.35 -0.14
N HIS A 47 -14.48 1.35 -1.03
CA HIS A 47 -13.85 1.19 -2.34
C HIS A 47 -12.35 0.96 -2.17
N ALA A 48 -11.85 -0.14 -2.70
CA ALA A 48 -10.47 -0.61 -2.61
C ALA A 48 -9.90 -0.70 -1.18
N ALA A 49 -10.77 -0.79 -0.16
CA ALA A 49 -10.39 -0.69 1.26
C ALA A 49 -9.49 0.53 1.53
N ALA A 50 -9.75 1.66 0.86
CA ALA A 50 -8.79 2.74 0.74
C ALA A 50 -8.74 3.65 1.97
N ILE A 51 -7.52 4.05 2.36
CA ILE A 51 -7.30 5.19 3.24
C ILE A 51 -7.47 6.49 2.44
N THR A 52 -8.21 7.43 3.01
CA THR A 52 -8.55 8.71 2.35
C THR A 52 -7.96 9.92 3.05
N ASN A 53 -7.80 9.85 4.38
CA ASN A 53 -7.26 10.95 5.18
C ASN A 53 -6.48 10.38 6.38
N LEU A 54 -5.42 11.10 6.74
CA LEU A 54 -4.57 10.81 7.88
C LEU A 54 -4.10 12.13 8.49
N PHE A 55 -4.71 12.49 9.62
CA PHE A 55 -4.42 13.73 10.31
C PHE A 55 -3.34 13.55 11.39
N VAL A 56 -2.26 14.32 11.28
CA VAL A 56 -1.13 14.36 12.22
C VAL A 56 -0.78 15.81 12.54
N LYS A 57 -0.43 16.11 13.79
CA LYS A 57 0.06 17.44 14.18
C LYS A 57 1.52 17.62 13.78
N ASP A 58 1.82 18.73 13.13
CA ASP A 58 3.18 19.16 12.84
C ASP A 58 3.88 19.70 14.11
N LYS A 59 5.16 20.08 13.97
CA LYS A 59 6.00 20.59 15.08
C LYS A 59 5.45 21.86 15.73
N ASP A 60 4.59 22.61 15.04
CA ASP A 60 3.95 23.83 15.53
C ASP A 60 2.54 23.55 16.07
N GLY A 61 2.12 22.27 16.08
CA GLY A 61 0.83 21.82 16.58
C GLY A 61 -0.33 21.95 15.60
N VAL A 62 -0.05 22.34 14.35
CA VAL A 62 -1.05 22.46 13.28
C VAL A 62 -1.35 21.07 12.73
N GLU A 63 -2.62 20.74 12.60
CA GLU A 63 -3.05 19.46 12.04
C GLU A 63 -2.87 19.44 10.52
N ARG A 64 -2.26 18.37 10.00
CA ARG A 64 -1.93 18.15 8.59
C ARG A 64 -2.52 16.83 8.13
N ASP A 65 -3.18 16.85 6.97
CA ASP A 65 -3.58 15.64 6.26
C ASP A 65 -2.46 15.17 5.34
N ILE A 66 -1.71 14.16 5.77
CA ILE A 66 -0.42 13.78 5.14
C ILE A 66 -0.56 12.72 4.03
N VAL A 67 -1.77 12.26 3.75
CA VAL A 67 -2.05 11.30 2.66
C VAL A 67 -2.77 11.98 1.51
N VAL A 68 -2.34 11.68 0.28
CA VAL A 68 -2.90 12.25 -0.95
C VAL A 68 -4.07 11.39 -1.43
N GLY A 69 -5.11 12.04 -1.93
CA GLY A 69 -6.32 11.39 -2.43
C GLY A 69 -7.38 12.43 -2.77
N PHE A 70 -8.66 12.05 -2.64
CA PHE A 70 -9.79 12.90 -3.01
C PHE A 70 -10.69 13.23 -1.83
N ASP A 71 -11.43 14.33 -1.95
CA ASP A 71 -12.47 14.72 -0.99
C ASP A 71 -13.66 13.76 -1.08
N ASN A 72 -14.14 13.42 -2.28
CA ASN A 72 -15.35 12.60 -2.47
C ASN A 72 -15.02 11.13 -2.78
N PRO A 73 -15.74 10.16 -2.18
CA PRO A 73 -15.57 8.74 -2.51
C PRO A 73 -15.79 8.38 -3.99
N SER A 74 -16.64 9.11 -4.71
CA SER A 74 -16.89 8.90 -6.15
C SER A 74 -15.64 9.15 -7.00
N ASP A 75 -14.78 10.07 -6.57
CA ASP A 75 -13.57 10.44 -7.31
C ASP A 75 -12.53 9.33 -7.22
N TYR A 76 -12.52 8.53 -6.14
CA TYR A 76 -11.68 7.32 -6.05
C TYR A 76 -12.11 6.26 -7.07
N VAL A 77 -13.41 6.12 -7.32
CA VAL A 77 -13.92 5.18 -8.34
C VAL A 77 -13.57 5.67 -9.74
N ALA A 78 -13.76 6.96 -10.03
CA ALA A 78 -13.44 7.55 -11.32
C ALA A 78 -11.94 7.54 -11.64
N ASN A 79 -11.10 7.63 -10.60
CA ASN A 79 -9.64 7.64 -10.70
C ASN A 79 -9.00 6.34 -10.17
N ALA A 80 -9.74 5.23 -10.19
CA ALA A 80 -9.26 3.93 -9.72
C ALA A 80 -7.91 3.49 -10.32
N PRO A 81 -7.57 3.80 -11.60
CA PRO A 81 -6.24 3.50 -12.15
C PRO A 81 -5.06 4.10 -11.38
N GLY A 82 -5.25 5.17 -10.60
CA GLY A 82 -4.20 5.77 -9.79
C GLY A 82 -3.99 5.10 -8.42
N HIS A 83 -4.91 4.22 -7.99
CA HIS A 83 -4.84 3.45 -6.75
C HIS A 83 -4.60 4.29 -5.47
N PHE A 84 -5.10 5.52 -5.41
CA PHE A 84 -4.86 6.42 -4.27
C PHE A 84 -5.39 5.84 -2.95
N GLY A 85 -4.46 5.47 -2.07
CA GLY A 85 -4.77 4.90 -0.75
C GLY A 85 -5.34 3.48 -0.80
N ALA A 86 -5.43 2.88 -1.99
CA ALA A 86 -6.07 1.58 -2.23
C ALA A 86 -5.22 0.41 -1.73
N VAL A 87 -5.86 -0.74 -1.53
CA VAL A 87 -5.20 -2.04 -1.48
C VAL A 87 -5.36 -2.73 -2.83
N PRO A 88 -4.36 -2.62 -3.73
CA PRO A 88 -4.38 -3.38 -4.98
C PRO A 88 -4.22 -4.87 -4.69
N GLY A 89 -4.78 -5.67 -5.60
CA GLY A 89 -4.83 -7.11 -5.46
C GLY A 89 -5.55 -7.75 -6.65
N ARG A 90 -5.56 -9.08 -6.76
CA ARG A 90 -4.96 -10.03 -5.81
C ARG A 90 -3.42 -10.15 -5.92
N TYR A 91 -2.84 -9.64 -7.00
CA TYR A 91 -1.40 -9.51 -7.24
C TYR A 91 -1.04 -8.06 -7.60
N THR A 92 -0.27 -7.40 -6.74
CA THR A 92 0.22 -6.03 -6.88
C THR A 92 1.38 -5.93 -7.87
N GLY A 93 1.71 -4.73 -8.35
CA GLY A 93 2.84 -4.53 -9.23
C GLY A 93 2.62 -5.16 -10.60
N ARG A 94 3.72 -5.34 -11.34
CA ARG A 94 3.70 -5.87 -12.71
C ARG A 94 3.87 -7.39 -12.75
N ILE A 95 3.15 -8.02 -13.65
CA ILE A 95 3.43 -9.36 -14.19
C ILE A 95 3.85 -9.19 -15.65
N GLY A 96 5.08 -9.63 -15.94
CA GLY A 96 5.72 -9.49 -17.23
C GLY A 96 4.95 -10.17 -18.35
N ASN A 97 4.82 -9.50 -19.49
CA ASN A 97 4.13 -10.00 -20.69
C ASN A 97 2.66 -10.38 -20.49
N ALA A 98 2.05 -9.98 -19.36
CA ALA A 98 0.70 -10.35 -18.96
C ALA A 98 0.48 -11.86 -18.99
N GLN A 99 1.46 -12.63 -18.53
CA GLN A 99 1.34 -14.08 -18.41
C GLN A 99 2.22 -14.63 -17.28
N TYR A 100 1.87 -15.82 -16.81
CA TYR A 100 2.74 -16.61 -15.94
C TYR A 100 2.48 -18.11 -16.16
N THR A 101 3.39 -18.94 -15.67
CA THR A 101 3.24 -20.39 -15.69
C THR A 101 3.22 -20.94 -14.28
N MET A 102 2.18 -21.69 -13.93
CA MET A 102 2.02 -22.37 -12.64
C MET A 102 1.62 -23.81 -12.92
N ASP A 103 2.32 -24.77 -12.31
CA ASP A 103 2.11 -26.22 -12.49
C ASP A 103 2.08 -26.67 -13.96
N GLY A 104 2.93 -26.06 -14.78
CA GLY A 104 3.03 -26.34 -16.22
C GLY A 104 1.90 -25.75 -17.08
N VAL A 105 0.94 -25.06 -16.48
CA VAL A 105 -0.14 -24.35 -17.18
C VAL A 105 0.22 -22.88 -17.32
N THR A 106 0.12 -22.36 -18.54
CA THR A 106 0.32 -20.91 -18.80
C THR A 106 -1.00 -20.18 -18.73
N TYR A 107 -1.06 -19.18 -17.86
CA TYR A 107 -2.20 -18.29 -17.68
C TYR A 107 -1.91 -16.96 -18.38
N ASN A 108 -2.86 -16.51 -19.20
CA ASN A 108 -2.80 -15.19 -19.83
C ASN A 108 -3.68 -14.22 -19.06
N LEU A 109 -3.17 -13.01 -18.87
CA LEU A 109 -3.77 -11.97 -18.07
C LEU A 109 -4.18 -10.79 -18.96
N GLU A 110 -4.92 -9.86 -18.35
CA GLU A 110 -5.26 -8.60 -18.99
C GLU A 110 -4.01 -7.74 -19.18
N LYS A 111 -3.80 -7.22 -20.39
CA LYS A 111 -2.79 -6.19 -20.66
C LYS A 111 -3.37 -4.81 -20.39
N ASN A 112 -3.14 -4.28 -19.19
CA ASN A 112 -3.56 -2.93 -18.80
C ASN A 112 -2.39 -1.95 -18.63
N ASP A 113 -1.14 -2.41 -18.78
CA ASP A 113 0.05 -1.56 -18.70
C ASP A 113 1.06 -1.97 -19.78
N GLY A 114 0.87 -1.45 -20.99
CA GLY A 114 1.63 -1.84 -22.17
C GLY A 114 1.47 -3.34 -22.47
N ASN A 115 2.58 -4.10 -22.41
CA ASN A 115 2.55 -5.55 -22.58
C ASN A 115 2.36 -6.33 -21.27
N ASN A 116 2.31 -5.64 -20.13
CA ASN A 116 2.27 -6.23 -18.81
C ASN A 116 0.87 -6.16 -18.20
N THR A 117 0.66 -6.91 -17.13
CA THR A 117 -0.47 -6.72 -16.23
C THR A 117 0.01 -5.97 -15.00
N LEU A 118 -0.63 -4.85 -14.67
CA LEU A 118 -0.36 -4.06 -13.49
C LEU A 118 -1.54 -4.19 -12.51
N HIS A 119 -1.24 -4.48 -11.23
CA HIS A 119 -2.22 -4.57 -10.14
C HIS A 119 -3.44 -5.45 -10.44
N SER A 120 -3.22 -6.57 -11.13
CA SER A 120 -4.25 -7.55 -11.52
C SER A 120 -5.35 -7.04 -12.47
N GLY A 121 -5.03 -6.05 -13.30
CA GLY A 121 -5.93 -5.59 -14.36
C GLY A 121 -6.97 -4.58 -13.90
N THR A 122 -7.94 -4.29 -14.77
CA THR A 122 -8.98 -3.26 -14.54
C THR A 122 -10.15 -3.72 -13.67
N ASN A 123 -10.13 -4.99 -13.24
CA ASN A 123 -11.05 -5.55 -12.25
C ASN A 123 -10.33 -6.07 -10.99
N GLY A 124 -9.08 -5.67 -10.78
CA GLY A 124 -8.35 -5.93 -9.55
C GLY A 124 -9.01 -5.30 -8.32
N TRP A 125 -8.54 -5.64 -7.13
CA TRP A 125 -9.12 -5.17 -5.85
C TRP A 125 -9.13 -3.64 -5.74
N GLY A 126 -8.15 -2.99 -6.36
CA GLY A 126 -8.07 -1.53 -6.47
C GLY A 126 -9.24 -0.84 -7.19
N TYR A 127 -10.08 -1.60 -7.90
CA TYR A 127 -11.26 -1.11 -8.63
C TYR A 127 -12.58 -1.50 -7.97
N ARG A 128 -12.53 -2.29 -6.88
CA ARG A 128 -13.70 -2.99 -6.35
C ARG A 128 -14.10 -2.47 -4.98
N LYS A 129 -15.39 -2.55 -4.68
CA LYS A 129 -15.91 -2.27 -3.35
C LYS A 129 -15.70 -3.50 -2.45
N PHE A 130 -15.15 -3.26 -1.28
CA PHE A 130 -15.07 -4.22 -0.18
C PHE A 130 -16.29 -4.06 0.73
N ASP A 131 -16.63 -5.11 1.46
CA ASP A 131 -17.59 -5.04 2.55
C ASP A 131 -16.89 -4.65 3.85
N VAL A 132 -17.55 -3.87 4.70
CA VAL A 132 -17.07 -3.63 6.08
C VAL A 132 -17.67 -4.70 6.96
N VAL A 133 -16.82 -5.54 7.55
CA VAL A 133 -17.24 -6.71 8.35
C VAL A 133 -16.97 -6.56 9.84
N ASP A 134 -16.14 -5.59 10.23
CA ASP A 134 -15.92 -5.23 11.63
C ASP A 134 -15.56 -3.74 11.75
N LEU A 135 -16.06 -3.08 12.80
CA LEU A 135 -15.82 -1.66 13.05
C LEU A 135 -15.86 -1.38 14.56
N SER A 136 -14.81 -0.73 15.06
CA SER A 136 -14.72 -0.13 16.38
C SER A 136 -14.31 1.33 16.28
N GLU A 137 -14.13 2.02 17.42
CA GLU A 137 -13.64 3.40 17.46
C GLU A 137 -12.27 3.57 16.77
N ASN A 138 -11.40 2.56 16.89
CA ASN A 138 -10.02 2.63 16.44
C ASN A 138 -9.62 1.50 15.48
N SER A 139 -10.56 0.71 14.97
CA SER A 139 -10.26 -0.38 14.04
C SER A 139 -11.38 -0.57 13.02
N ILE A 140 -11.02 -0.91 11.79
CA ILE A 140 -11.96 -1.27 10.72
C ILE A 140 -11.42 -2.48 9.95
N THR A 141 -12.27 -3.45 9.67
CA THR A 141 -11.93 -4.60 8.81
C THR A 141 -12.80 -4.61 7.57
N PHE A 142 -12.13 -4.57 6.43
CA PHE A 142 -12.73 -4.77 5.11
C PHE A 142 -12.57 -6.22 4.67
N SER A 143 -13.55 -6.76 3.95
CA SER A 143 -13.46 -8.07 3.30
C SER A 143 -13.81 -8.00 1.83
N ILE A 144 -13.20 -8.86 1.03
CA ILE A 144 -13.55 -9.08 -0.37
C ILE A 144 -13.59 -10.58 -0.66
N HIS A 145 -14.66 -11.03 -1.30
CA HIS A 145 -14.66 -12.31 -1.99
C HIS A 145 -14.28 -12.08 -3.45
N ASP A 146 -13.14 -12.63 -3.85
CA ASP A 146 -12.59 -12.53 -5.18
C ASP A 146 -12.71 -13.86 -5.90
N ALA A 147 -13.85 -14.05 -6.57
CA ALA A 147 -14.16 -15.27 -7.30
C ALA A 147 -13.10 -15.57 -8.36
N SER A 148 -12.89 -16.86 -8.64
CA SER A 148 -11.99 -17.35 -9.68
C SER A 148 -12.16 -16.58 -10.98
N ASN A 149 -11.04 -16.11 -11.54
CA ASN A 149 -10.96 -15.37 -12.79
C ASN A 149 -11.68 -14.00 -12.80
N SER A 150 -11.99 -13.41 -11.63
CA SER A 150 -12.45 -12.02 -11.56
C SER A 150 -11.41 -11.06 -12.15
N SER A 151 -10.14 -11.27 -11.79
CA SER A 151 -9.01 -10.81 -12.61
C SER A 151 -8.71 -11.89 -13.64
N ILE A 152 -8.68 -11.51 -14.93
CA ILE A 152 -8.49 -12.44 -16.04
C ILE A 152 -7.19 -13.23 -15.82
N GLY A 153 -7.28 -14.55 -15.90
CA GLY A 153 -6.18 -15.50 -15.74
C GLY A 153 -5.69 -15.73 -14.31
N MET A 154 -6.43 -15.26 -13.30
CA MET A 154 -6.18 -15.58 -11.89
C MET A 154 -7.14 -16.68 -11.40
N PRO A 155 -6.71 -17.96 -11.31
CA PRO A 155 -7.60 -19.06 -10.94
C PRO A 155 -7.90 -19.07 -9.44
N GLY A 156 -8.98 -19.76 -9.05
CA GLY A 156 -9.30 -20.00 -7.64
C GLY A 156 -10.01 -18.83 -6.97
N ASP A 157 -10.94 -19.15 -6.07
CA ASP A 157 -11.59 -18.15 -5.24
C ASP A 157 -10.62 -17.69 -4.15
N VAL A 158 -10.62 -16.39 -3.85
CA VAL A 158 -9.80 -15.80 -2.80
C VAL A 158 -10.70 -15.00 -1.86
N ASP A 159 -10.62 -15.31 -0.57
CA ASP A 159 -11.20 -14.48 0.48
C ASP A 159 -10.12 -13.59 1.09
N GLY A 160 -10.27 -12.28 0.95
CA GLY A 160 -9.33 -11.27 1.44
C GLY A 160 -9.90 -10.47 2.60
N TYR A 161 -9.05 -10.12 3.58
CA TYR A 161 -9.38 -9.27 4.72
C TYR A 161 -8.28 -8.23 4.96
N ILE A 162 -8.68 -6.97 5.07
CA ILE A 162 -7.80 -5.82 5.34
C ILE A 162 -8.27 -5.15 6.63
N THR A 163 -7.47 -5.25 7.68
CA THR A 163 -7.76 -4.63 8.97
C THR A 163 -6.83 -3.46 9.21
N TYR A 164 -7.38 -2.26 9.37
CA TYR A 164 -6.66 -1.09 9.87
C TYR A 164 -6.95 -0.93 11.34
N THR A 165 -5.91 -0.72 12.16
CA THR A 165 -6.02 -0.51 13.60
C THR A 165 -5.17 0.70 14.01
N LEU A 166 -5.73 1.52 14.87
CA LEU A 166 -5.18 2.81 15.27
C LEU A 166 -4.81 2.82 16.76
N SER A 167 -3.63 3.35 17.07
CA SER A 167 -3.20 3.68 18.41
C SER A 167 -2.77 5.15 18.47
N GLU A 168 -2.42 5.67 19.65
CA GLU A 168 -2.05 7.09 19.75
C GLU A 168 -0.80 7.47 18.97
N LYS A 169 0.12 6.54 18.70
CA LYS A 169 1.34 6.82 17.92
C LYS A 169 1.50 6.00 16.64
N THR A 170 0.88 4.83 16.59
CA THR A 170 1.05 3.86 15.52
C THR A 170 -0.26 3.64 14.78
N TRP A 171 -0.16 3.31 13.51
CA TRP A 171 -1.26 2.70 12.77
C TRP A 171 -0.79 1.36 12.28
N LYS A 172 -1.65 0.37 12.26
CA LYS A 172 -1.33 -0.97 11.81
C LYS A 172 -2.28 -1.37 10.71
N VAL A 173 -1.77 -1.95 9.64
CA VAL A 173 -2.58 -2.50 8.55
C VAL A 173 -2.24 -3.96 8.46
N LYS A 174 -3.20 -4.86 8.67
CA LYS A 174 -3.03 -6.30 8.55
C LYS A 174 -3.83 -6.79 7.34
N MET A 175 -3.14 -7.41 6.40
CA MET A 175 -3.72 -8.01 5.20
C MET A 175 -3.61 -9.54 5.26
N THR A 176 -4.72 -10.25 5.01
CA THR A 176 -4.75 -11.70 4.91
C THR A 176 -5.59 -12.12 3.72
N ALA A 177 -5.14 -13.11 2.97
CA ALA A 177 -5.88 -13.68 1.85
C ALA A 177 -5.75 -15.21 1.85
N THR A 178 -6.83 -15.92 1.54
CA THR A 178 -6.85 -17.38 1.47
C THR A 178 -7.50 -17.87 0.20
N ALA A 179 -6.87 -18.85 -0.47
CA ALA A 179 -7.40 -19.53 -1.65
C ALA A 179 -7.59 -21.03 -1.36
N PRO A 180 -8.68 -21.44 -0.69
CA PRO A 180 -8.77 -22.79 -0.13
C PRO A 180 -8.94 -23.90 -1.17
N GLN A 181 -9.40 -23.58 -2.39
CA GLN A 181 -9.75 -24.58 -3.41
C GLN A 181 -8.68 -24.76 -4.49
N HIS A 182 -7.90 -23.73 -4.80
CA HIS A 182 -6.95 -23.74 -5.92
C HIS A 182 -5.78 -22.80 -5.64
N MET A 183 -4.56 -23.24 -5.95
CA MET A 183 -3.38 -22.38 -5.84
C MET A 183 -3.51 -21.17 -6.77
N THR A 184 -3.15 -19.99 -6.28
CA THR A 184 -3.30 -18.75 -7.05
C THR A 184 -2.23 -17.75 -6.65
N PRO A 185 -1.78 -16.88 -7.57
CA PRO A 185 -0.85 -15.81 -7.23
C PRO A 185 -1.49 -14.82 -6.26
N LEU A 186 -0.77 -14.48 -5.19
CA LEU A 186 -1.16 -13.48 -4.21
C LEU A 186 0.02 -12.61 -3.85
N MET A 187 -0.15 -11.30 -3.95
CA MET A 187 0.80 -10.29 -3.49
C MET A 187 0.01 -9.01 -3.22
N LEU A 188 0.01 -8.54 -1.97
CA LEU A 188 -0.80 -7.40 -1.54
C LEU A 188 0.11 -6.28 -1.04
N THR A 189 -0.39 -5.06 -1.09
CA THR A 189 0.23 -3.90 -0.45
C THR A 189 -0.82 -2.84 -0.18
N GLN A 190 -0.42 -1.72 0.43
CA GLN A 190 -1.21 -0.48 0.39
C GLN A 190 -0.53 0.54 -0.51
N HIS A 191 -1.29 1.16 -1.39
CA HIS A 191 -0.81 2.14 -2.35
C HIS A 191 -1.06 3.57 -1.82
N THR A 192 -0.62 3.83 -0.59
CA THR A 192 -0.76 5.14 0.07
C THR A 192 0.25 6.12 -0.49
N TYR A 193 -0.22 7.28 -0.94
CA TYR A 193 0.62 8.39 -1.39
C TYR A 193 0.81 9.40 -0.27
N TRP A 194 2.06 9.78 -0.02
CA TRP A 194 2.49 10.62 1.10
C TRP A 194 2.93 12.00 0.63
N ASN A 195 2.55 13.03 1.39
CA ASN A 195 3.21 14.33 1.44
C ASN A 195 3.09 14.87 2.87
N LEU A 196 4.19 14.85 3.62
CA LEU A 196 4.20 15.15 5.06
C LEU A 196 4.09 16.66 5.36
N ASP A 197 4.15 17.50 4.33
CA ASP A 197 3.90 18.94 4.43
C ASP A 197 2.45 19.29 4.11
N ALA A 198 1.63 18.30 3.69
CA ALA A 198 0.28 18.51 3.18
C ALA A 198 0.22 19.66 2.17
N PHE A 199 1.21 19.74 1.28
CA PHE A 199 1.39 20.79 0.27
C PHE A 199 1.44 22.22 0.82
N SER A 200 1.64 22.39 2.12
CA SER A 200 1.57 23.71 2.78
C SER A 200 2.94 24.39 2.95
N ASN A 201 4.02 23.75 2.48
CA ASN A 201 5.36 24.31 2.56
C ASN A 201 5.50 25.47 1.56
N PRO A 202 5.83 26.69 2.02
CA PRO A 202 5.89 27.88 1.16
C PRO A 202 7.02 27.82 0.12
N ASP A 203 8.04 26.99 0.33
CA ASP A 203 9.19 26.89 -0.58
C ASP A 203 8.91 25.96 -1.76
N THR A 204 8.04 24.95 -1.58
CA THR A 204 7.72 23.97 -2.62
C THR A 204 6.46 23.15 -2.28
N ASP A 205 5.73 22.74 -3.31
CA ASP A 205 4.60 21.79 -3.24
C ASP A 205 4.99 20.37 -3.71
N LEU A 206 6.29 20.04 -3.62
CA LEU A 206 6.88 18.77 -4.09
C LEU A 206 7.32 17.91 -2.92
N ILE A 207 7.37 16.59 -3.12
CA ILE A 207 7.94 15.63 -2.14
C ILE A 207 9.46 15.67 -2.09
N LEU A 208 10.10 16.35 -3.04
CA LEU A 208 11.54 16.31 -3.28
C LEU A 208 12.39 16.90 -2.14
N ASN A 209 11.78 17.71 -1.26
CA ASN A 209 12.39 18.25 -0.04
C ASN A 209 12.22 17.33 1.18
N HIS A 210 11.59 16.17 1.04
CA HIS A 210 11.49 15.18 2.12
C HIS A 210 12.73 14.29 2.14
N THR A 211 13.13 13.90 3.34
CA THR A 211 14.24 12.97 3.59
C THR A 211 13.71 11.54 3.64
N TYR A 212 14.35 10.65 2.90
CA TYR A 212 14.04 9.22 2.87
C TYR A 212 15.27 8.40 3.26
N HIS A 213 15.06 7.31 4.00
CA HIS A 213 16.12 6.43 4.47
C HIS A 213 15.65 4.98 4.53
N MET A 214 16.45 4.04 4.06
CA MET A 214 16.16 2.59 3.99
C MET A 214 17.40 1.77 4.39
N PRO A 215 17.75 1.69 5.69
CA PRO A 215 19.05 1.18 6.15
C PRO A 215 19.33 -0.28 5.77
N PHE A 216 18.29 -1.07 5.52
CA PHE A 216 18.40 -2.49 5.17
C PHE A 216 18.28 -2.77 3.67
N SER A 217 18.40 -1.75 2.81
CA SER A 217 18.03 -1.85 1.40
C SER A 217 19.13 -1.44 0.43
N ASN A 218 20.28 -2.11 0.51
CA ASN A 218 21.44 -1.84 -0.35
C ASN A 218 21.38 -2.54 -1.72
N ARG A 219 20.23 -3.10 -2.09
CA ARG A 219 19.99 -3.78 -3.36
C ARG A 219 18.61 -3.40 -3.91
N LEU A 220 18.46 -3.48 -5.23
CA LEU A 220 17.19 -3.30 -5.93
C LEU A 220 16.97 -4.36 -7.00
N LEU A 221 15.71 -4.58 -7.37
CA LEU A 221 15.37 -5.34 -8.57
C LEU A 221 15.70 -4.51 -9.79
N GLU A 222 16.64 -4.96 -10.63
CA GLU A 222 17.08 -4.24 -11.83
C GLU A 222 15.87 -4.01 -12.75
N PRO A 223 15.45 -2.75 -12.98
CA PRO A 223 14.34 -2.45 -13.85
C PRO A 223 14.79 -2.46 -15.32
N ASP A 224 13.92 -2.93 -16.21
CA ASP A 224 14.02 -2.69 -17.63
C ASP A 224 13.55 -1.26 -18.00
N PRO A 225 13.67 -0.82 -19.26
CA PRO A 225 13.19 0.49 -19.70
C PRO A 225 11.71 0.79 -19.41
N ASN A 226 10.87 -0.25 -19.26
CA ASN A 226 9.44 -0.17 -18.97
C ASN A 226 9.13 -0.42 -17.49
N THR A 227 10.15 -0.40 -16.61
CA THR A 227 10.01 -0.58 -15.15
C THR A 227 9.63 -1.99 -14.71
N LEU A 228 9.73 -2.97 -15.59
CA LEU A 228 9.58 -4.39 -15.24
C LEU A 228 10.92 -4.93 -14.76
N PRO A 229 11.00 -5.69 -13.65
CA PRO A 229 12.23 -6.35 -13.25
C PRO A 229 12.79 -7.27 -14.34
N THR A 230 14.10 -7.19 -14.59
CA THR A 230 14.81 -8.08 -15.53
C THR A 230 15.05 -9.49 -14.97
N GLY A 231 14.73 -9.69 -13.68
CA GLY A 231 15.11 -10.87 -12.91
C GLY A 231 16.46 -10.73 -12.20
N LYS A 232 17.23 -9.66 -12.39
CA LYS A 232 18.47 -9.45 -11.63
C LYS A 232 18.22 -8.65 -10.35
N ILE A 233 18.98 -8.97 -9.30
CA ILE A 233 19.10 -8.16 -8.09
C ILE A 233 20.48 -7.52 -8.12
N VAL A 234 20.54 -6.18 -8.12
CA VAL A 234 21.79 -5.43 -8.23
C VAL A 234 22.07 -4.66 -6.94
N GLY A 235 23.34 -4.57 -6.59
CA GLY A 235 23.79 -3.75 -5.46
C GLY A 235 23.76 -2.27 -5.80
N ILE A 236 23.47 -1.44 -4.81
CA ILE A 236 23.40 0.02 -4.93
C ILE A 236 24.68 0.60 -4.30
N PRO A 237 25.61 1.15 -5.10
CA PRO A 237 26.81 1.78 -4.57
C PRO A 237 26.45 2.98 -3.67
N ALA A 238 27.27 3.24 -2.66
CA ALA A 238 27.12 4.45 -1.86
C ALA A 238 27.27 5.70 -2.74
N GLY A 239 26.34 6.64 -2.60
CA GLY A 239 26.25 7.87 -3.41
C GLY A 239 25.53 7.71 -4.76
N ASP A 240 24.98 6.52 -5.07
CA ASP A 240 24.12 6.33 -6.24
C ASP A 240 22.81 7.15 -6.12
N ILE A 241 22.16 7.44 -7.25
CA ILE A 241 20.84 8.11 -7.25
C ILE A 241 19.81 7.33 -6.43
N ASN A 242 19.87 5.99 -6.45
CA ASN A 242 18.99 5.10 -5.70
C ASN A 242 19.53 4.71 -4.31
N ASP A 243 20.64 5.31 -3.86
CA ASP A 243 21.20 5.09 -2.52
C ASP A 243 20.40 5.84 -1.45
N PHE A 244 19.49 5.11 -0.81
CA PHE A 244 18.80 5.52 0.40
C PHE A 244 19.26 4.73 1.64
N TRP A 245 20.23 3.82 1.48
CA TRP A 245 20.61 2.89 2.55
C TRP A 245 21.84 3.36 3.32
N SER A 246 22.74 4.11 2.69
CA SER A 246 23.99 4.53 3.31
C SER A 246 23.79 5.65 4.34
N ALA A 247 22.83 6.54 4.10
CA ALA A 247 22.42 7.64 4.98
C ALA A 247 21.05 8.19 4.57
N PRO A 248 20.35 8.91 5.48
CA PRO A 248 19.15 9.67 5.11
C PRO A 248 19.45 10.69 4.00
N LYS A 249 18.61 10.72 2.97
CA LYS A 249 18.84 11.51 1.75
C LYS A 249 17.56 12.21 1.31
N LEU A 250 17.65 13.47 0.88
CA LEU A 250 16.52 14.15 0.24
C LEU A 250 16.13 13.43 -1.04
N LEU A 251 14.83 13.19 -1.24
CA LEU A 251 14.34 12.54 -2.46
C LEU A 251 14.79 13.30 -3.72
N GLY A 252 14.86 14.63 -3.66
CA GLY A 252 15.29 15.50 -4.76
C GLY A 252 16.79 15.77 -4.86
N ALA A 253 17.65 15.14 -4.05
CA ALA A 253 19.09 15.43 -4.01
C ALA A 253 19.75 15.37 -5.41
N ASP A 254 19.31 14.41 -6.23
CA ASP A 254 19.82 14.19 -7.59
C ASP A 254 18.92 14.76 -8.69
N SER A 255 17.93 15.61 -8.37
CA SER A 255 16.98 16.15 -9.35
C SER A 255 17.62 16.94 -10.50
N LYS A 256 18.87 17.39 -10.33
CA LYS A 256 19.68 18.07 -11.36
C LYS A 256 20.68 17.16 -12.07
N SER A 257 20.78 15.90 -11.67
CA SER A 257 21.66 14.89 -12.27
C SER A 257 21.15 14.51 -13.66
N PRO A 258 22.03 14.24 -14.64
CA PRO A 258 21.61 13.68 -15.93
C PRO A 258 20.98 12.29 -15.79
N LEU A 259 21.18 11.61 -14.65
CA LEU A 259 20.56 10.32 -14.36
C LEU A 259 19.12 10.43 -13.87
N TRP A 260 18.66 11.61 -13.45
CA TRP A 260 17.31 11.81 -12.91
C TRP A 260 16.22 11.43 -13.90
N LYS A 261 16.39 11.88 -15.16
CA LYS A 261 15.50 11.54 -16.26
C LYS A 261 15.78 10.12 -16.73
N GLY A 262 14.75 9.29 -16.66
CA GLY A 262 14.78 7.88 -16.98
C GLY A 262 15.13 6.98 -15.80
N ASN A 263 15.46 7.52 -14.61
CA ASN A 263 15.74 6.69 -13.44
C ASN A 263 14.55 5.77 -13.15
N CYS A 264 13.34 6.32 -13.04
CA CYS A 264 12.10 5.56 -12.89
C CYS A 264 11.61 4.78 -14.13
N GLY A 265 12.42 4.63 -15.19
CA GLY A 265 12.03 3.98 -16.45
C GLY A 265 12.39 4.80 -17.70
N THR A 266 13.34 4.32 -18.49
CA THR A 266 13.90 5.08 -19.62
C THR A 266 12.96 5.19 -20.83
N ALA A 267 12.01 4.27 -21.02
CA ALA A 267 11.11 4.28 -22.19
C ALA A 267 10.11 5.44 -22.17
N SER A 268 9.66 5.84 -20.98
CA SER A 268 8.70 6.95 -20.80
C SER A 268 9.38 8.32 -20.66
N GLY A 269 10.70 8.34 -20.41
CA GLY A 269 11.42 9.56 -20.06
C GLY A 269 10.98 10.16 -18.72
N CYS A 270 10.44 9.34 -17.82
CA CYS A 270 9.96 9.79 -16.51
C CYS A 270 11.09 10.34 -15.63
N GLU A 271 10.72 11.09 -14.61
CA GLU A 271 11.67 11.71 -13.68
C GLU A 271 11.37 11.29 -12.23
N GLY A 272 12.40 10.83 -11.52
CA GLY A 272 12.30 10.39 -10.13
C GLY A 272 12.45 8.87 -9.93
N TYR A 273 11.64 8.29 -9.05
CA TYR A 273 11.78 6.91 -8.59
C TYR A 273 10.55 6.09 -8.92
N ASN A 274 10.78 4.83 -9.31
CA ASN A 274 9.76 3.80 -9.46
C ASN A 274 10.42 2.41 -9.41
N HIS A 275 11.00 2.07 -8.26
CA HIS A 275 11.78 0.83 -8.09
C HIS A 275 11.33 0.04 -6.89
N CYS A 276 11.61 -1.27 -6.93
CA CYS A 276 11.49 -2.17 -5.80
C CYS A 276 12.87 -2.39 -5.20
N TRP A 277 13.11 -1.80 -4.03
CA TRP A 277 14.28 -2.09 -3.22
C TRP A 277 14.08 -3.41 -2.49
N VAL A 278 15.15 -4.18 -2.34
CA VAL A 278 15.15 -5.42 -1.55
C VAL A 278 15.39 -5.07 -0.09
N VAL A 279 14.55 -5.59 0.80
CA VAL A 279 14.64 -5.37 2.24
C VAL A 279 15.35 -6.56 2.89
N ASP A 280 16.62 -6.40 3.22
CA ASP A 280 17.49 -7.41 3.85
C ASP A 280 17.53 -7.28 5.37
N LYS A 281 16.38 -7.00 5.98
CA LYS A 281 16.29 -6.86 7.44
C LYS A 281 16.36 -8.23 8.12
N PRO A 282 17.26 -8.45 9.09
CA PRO A 282 17.28 -9.68 9.87
C PRO A 282 15.96 -9.90 10.61
N LYS A 283 15.36 -11.10 10.52
CA LYS A 283 14.08 -11.41 11.18
C LYS A 283 14.10 -11.27 12.71
N SER A 284 15.28 -11.26 13.33
CA SER A 284 15.47 -11.04 14.76
C SER A 284 15.38 -9.56 15.16
N ASP A 285 15.45 -8.65 14.19
CA ASP A 285 15.37 -7.22 14.40
C ASP A 285 13.94 -6.73 14.12
N CYS A 286 13.21 -6.43 15.19
CA CYS A 286 11.87 -5.87 15.12
C CYS A 286 11.84 -4.37 15.47
N ALA A 287 12.95 -3.77 15.88
CA ALA A 287 12.96 -2.44 16.49
C ALA A 287 13.21 -1.32 15.49
N ASP A 288 14.07 -1.54 14.50
CA ASP A 288 14.43 -0.49 13.55
C ASP A 288 13.46 -0.45 12.35
N PRO A 289 13.06 0.71 11.82
CA PRO A 289 12.21 0.76 10.63
C PRO A 289 12.96 0.28 9.38
N VAL A 290 12.24 -0.35 8.44
CA VAL A 290 12.80 -0.69 7.13
C VAL A 290 12.94 0.54 6.24
N ALA A 291 12.11 1.55 6.47
CA ALA A 291 12.15 2.82 5.79
C ALA A 291 11.63 3.94 6.71
N THR A 292 12.20 5.13 6.56
CA THR A 292 11.73 6.35 7.23
C THR A 292 11.56 7.46 6.19
N LEU A 293 10.40 8.12 6.20
CA LEU A 293 10.14 9.35 5.47
C LEU A 293 9.96 10.50 6.47
N SER A 294 10.64 11.62 6.27
CA SER A 294 10.51 12.79 7.15
C SER A 294 10.51 14.11 6.39
N SER A 295 9.89 15.12 6.98
CA SER A 295 10.02 16.50 6.56
C SER A 295 10.57 17.34 7.69
N ASP A 296 11.65 18.08 7.43
CA ASP A 296 12.21 19.03 8.39
C ASP A 296 11.30 20.26 8.56
N TRP A 297 10.49 20.60 7.55
CA TRP A 297 9.60 21.75 7.60
C TRP A 297 8.41 21.51 8.52
N SER A 298 7.68 20.40 8.34
CA SER A 298 6.57 20.05 9.25
C SER A 298 7.07 19.38 10.53
N GLY A 299 8.28 18.82 10.54
CA GLY A 299 8.77 17.98 11.63
C GLY A 299 8.04 16.64 11.76
N ILE A 300 7.19 16.29 10.78
CA ILE A 300 6.49 15.01 10.74
C ILE A 300 7.45 13.93 10.23
N LYS A 301 7.42 12.78 10.89
CA LYS A 301 8.18 11.58 10.55
C LYS A 301 7.27 10.37 10.50
N VAL A 302 7.42 9.57 9.45
CA VAL A 302 6.78 8.27 9.27
C VAL A 302 7.86 7.21 9.25
N ASP A 303 7.85 6.34 10.25
CA ASP A 303 8.64 5.11 10.27
C ASP A 303 7.77 3.98 9.68
N ILE A 304 8.37 3.11 8.88
CA ILE A 304 7.70 1.97 8.26
C ILE A 304 8.34 0.70 8.78
N HIS A 305 7.51 -0.12 9.42
CA HIS A 305 7.81 -1.47 9.82
C HIS A 305 7.03 -2.42 8.90
N THR A 306 7.62 -3.56 8.55
CA THR A 306 7.01 -4.51 7.61
C THR A 306 7.70 -5.87 7.71
N ASP A 307 6.97 -6.97 7.51
CA ASP A 307 7.52 -8.31 7.30
C ASP A 307 7.75 -8.67 5.82
N GLU A 308 7.72 -7.70 4.92
CA GLU A 308 7.81 -7.84 3.47
C GLU A 308 9.27 -7.80 3.07
N VAL A 309 9.58 -8.40 1.93
CA VAL A 309 10.96 -8.52 1.42
C VAL A 309 11.32 -7.45 0.39
N GLY A 310 10.33 -6.64 0.00
CA GLY A 310 10.47 -5.58 -0.97
C GLY A 310 9.78 -4.31 -0.50
N MET A 311 10.28 -3.18 -0.98
CA MET A 311 9.67 -1.87 -0.82
C MET A 311 9.66 -1.20 -2.19
N GLN A 312 8.48 -1.08 -2.78
CA GLN A 312 8.30 -0.21 -3.94
C GLN A 312 8.25 1.23 -3.45
N ALA A 313 9.04 2.10 -4.08
CA ALA A 313 8.90 3.54 -3.90
C ALA A 313 8.69 4.22 -5.25
N TYR A 314 7.59 4.95 -5.35
CA TYR A 314 7.17 5.64 -6.58
C TYR A 314 6.92 7.12 -6.30
N SER A 315 7.73 8.01 -6.87
CA SER A 315 7.65 9.47 -6.67
C SER A 315 6.58 10.16 -7.53
N CYS A 316 5.45 9.47 -7.73
CA CYS A 316 4.20 9.97 -8.33
C CYS A 316 4.33 10.80 -9.62
N TYR A 317 5.31 10.46 -10.48
CA TYR A 317 5.59 11.19 -11.71
C TYR A 317 4.37 11.26 -12.66
N TRP A 318 3.74 10.12 -12.95
CA TRP A 318 2.58 10.01 -13.85
C TRP A 318 1.24 10.41 -13.20
N SER A 319 1.24 10.58 -11.88
CA SER A 319 0.04 10.95 -11.11
C SER A 319 -0.14 12.46 -10.97
N GLY A 320 0.79 13.24 -11.51
CA GLY A 320 0.80 14.70 -11.42
C GLY A 320 0.04 15.40 -12.54
N GLY A 321 -0.48 16.60 -12.24
CA GLY A 321 -1.04 17.55 -13.21
C GLY A 321 -2.55 17.75 -13.09
N ASP A 322 -3.30 16.68 -12.87
CA ASP A 322 -4.77 16.69 -13.00
C ASP A 322 -5.52 16.35 -11.68
N MET A 323 -4.79 16.03 -10.61
CA MET A 323 -5.40 15.72 -9.31
C MET A 323 -5.57 16.97 -8.45
N PRO A 324 -6.80 17.36 -8.07
CA PRO A 324 -7.01 18.52 -7.20
C PRO A 324 -6.47 18.27 -5.79
N ILE A 325 -5.90 19.29 -5.16
CA ILE A 325 -5.54 19.25 -3.74
C ILE A 325 -6.80 19.20 -2.88
N LYS A 326 -6.87 18.26 -1.93
CA LYS A 326 -8.01 18.13 -0.99
C LYS A 326 -8.21 19.41 -0.19
N LYS A 327 -9.45 19.69 0.19
CA LYS A 327 -9.77 20.81 1.10
C LYS A 327 -9.02 20.71 2.43
N THR A 328 -8.83 19.49 2.93
CA THR A 328 -8.09 19.18 4.17
C THR A 328 -6.59 19.42 4.07
N GLN A 329 -6.07 19.64 2.85
CA GLN A 329 -4.69 19.98 2.54
C GLN A 329 -4.56 21.45 2.09
N GLY A 330 -5.57 22.28 2.37
CA GLY A 330 -5.61 23.70 2.01
C GLY A 330 -6.23 23.99 0.63
N GLY A 331 -6.69 22.97 -0.09
CA GLY A 331 -7.41 23.11 -1.36
C GLY A 331 -6.56 23.73 -2.47
N PRO A 332 -7.20 24.33 -3.51
CA PRO A 332 -6.49 24.85 -4.68
C PRO A 332 -5.45 25.94 -4.39
N GLY A 333 -5.52 26.61 -3.23
CA GLY A 333 -4.58 27.65 -2.84
C GLY A 333 -3.30 27.14 -2.16
N ALA A 334 -3.25 25.86 -1.77
CA ALA A 334 -2.07 25.28 -1.11
C ALA A 334 -0.94 24.95 -2.10
N ALA A 335 -1.28 24.56 -3.33
CA ALA A 335 -0.31 24.27 -4.38
C ALA A 335 -0.28 25.37 -5.45
N THR A 336 0.80 25.40 -6.23
CA THR A 336 1.08 26.46 -7.23
C THR A 336 -0.06 26.66 -8.23
N ASN A 337 -0.72 25.57 -8.63
CA ASN A 337 -1.83 25.56 -9.59
C ASN A 337 -3.10 24.88 -9.02
N GLY A 338 -3.10 24.53 -7.74
CA GLY A 338 -4.19 23.81 -7.08
C GLY A 338 -4.29 22.31 -7.37
N PHE A 339 -3.29 21.74 -8.06
CA PHE A 339 -3.21 20.31 -8.36
C PHE A 339 -1.93 19.69 -7.81
N VAL A 340 -1.95 18.39 -7.52
CA VAL A 340 -0.75 17.62 -7.21
C VAL A 340 0.14 17.60 -8.45
N LYS A 341 1.38 18.09 -8.32
CA LYS A 341 2.37 18.05 -9.41
C LYS A 341 3.00 16.66 -9.57
N SER A 342 3.66 16.44 -10.71
CA SER A 342 4.61 15.32 -10.84
C SER A 342 5.67 15.46 -9.74
N SER A 343 5.92 14.38 -9.00
CA SER A 343 6.74 14.41 -7.78
C SER A 343 6.19 15.31 -6.66
N GLY A 344 4.87 15.53 -6.62
CA GLY A 344 4.15 16.13 -5.50
C GLY A 344 4.02 15.20 -4.28
N CYS A 345 4.32 13.92 -4.46
CA CYS A 345 4.02 12.84 -3.52
C CYS A 345 4.92 11.63 -3.75
N ILE A 346 4.89 10.68 -2.81
CA ILE A 346 5.53 9.38 -2.95
C ILE A 346 4.61 8.27 -2.47
N ALA A 347 4.45 7.21 -3.26
CA ALA A 347 3.87 5.95 -2.79
C ALA A 347 4.99 5.08 -2.21
N LEU A 348 4.74 4.51 -1.03
CA LEU A 348 5.64 3.59 -0.34
C LEU A 348 4.87 2.30 -0.07
N GLU A 349 5.24 1.24 -0.79
CA GLU A 349 4.45 0.02 -0.89
C GLU A 349 5.34 -1.16 -0.45
N PRO A 350 5.26 -1.57 0.84
CA PRO A 350 5.87 -2.83 1.25
C PRO A 350 5.17 -3.97 0.50
N GLN A 351 5.94 -4.80 -0.21
CA GLN A 351 5.40 -5.93 -0.98
C GLN A 351 6.45 -7.04 -1.17
N ASP A 352 6.05 -8.18 -1.75
CA ASP A 352 7.02 -9.13 -2.32
C ASP A 352 7.63 -8.55 -3.61
N TRP A 353 8.54 -9.28 -4.24
CA TRP A 353 9.26 -8.81 -5.43
C TRP A 353 8.35 -8.82 -6.66
N VAL A 354 8.33 -7.68 -7.35
CA VAL A 354 7.59 -7.48 -8.60
C VAL A 354 7.98 -8.55 -9.63
N ASP A 355 7.00 -9.06 -10.37
CA ASP A 355 7.14 -10.17 -11.32
C ASP A 355 7.71 -11.47 -10.70
N GLY A 356 7.74 -11.60 -9.37
CA GLY A 356 8.32 -12.74 -8.67
C GLY A 356 7.75 -14.10 -9.07
N ILE A 357 6.51 -14.14 -9.59
CA ILE A 357 5.90 -15.35 -10.14
C ILE A 357 6.60 -15.89 -11.39
N ASN A 358 7.22 -15.02 -12.19
CA ASN A 358 7.97 -15.41 -13.38
C ASN A 358 9.48 -15.57 -13.13
N GLN A 359 9.95 -15.24 -11.91
CA GLN A 359 11.36 -15.23 -11.55
C GLN A 359 11.63 -16.37 -10.56
N SER A 360 11.82 -17.59 -11.04
CA SER A 360 11.92 -18.79 -10.18
C SER A 360 13.05 -18.76 -9.15
N HIS A 361 14.14 -18.02 -9.38
CA HIS A 361 15.21 -17.80 -8.39
C HIS A 361 14.86 -16.74 -7.34
N PHE A 362 13.87 -15.88 -7.59
CA PHE A 362 13.28 -15.03 -6.54
C PHE A 362 12.55 -15.88 -5.48
N ALA A 363 12.13 -17.09 -5.85
CA ALA A 363 11.54 -18.06 -4.94
C ALA A 363 12.50 -18.61 -3.86
N SER A 364 13.81 -18.31 -3.91
CA SER A 364 14.70 -18.66 -2.80
C SER A 364 14.45 -17.86 -1.52
N GLY A 365 13.59 -16.83 -1.57
CA GLY A 365 13.21 -15.99 -0.42
C GLY A 365 11.80 -16.25 0.14
N ARG A 366 10.77 -16.34 -0.71
CA ARG A 366 9.37 -16.58 -0.29
C ARG A 366 8.40 -16.98 -1.42
N ASN A 367 8.73 -16.73 -2.70
CA ASN A 367 7.92 -17.11 -3.86
C ASN A 367 7.94 -18.61 -4.23
N LYS A 368 8.28 -19.51 -3.29
CA LYS A 368 7.79 -20.87 -3.42
C LYS A 368 6.28 -20.78 -3.21
N ILE A 369 5.53 -21.05 -4.27
CA ILE A 369 4.26 -21.80 -4.19
C ILE A 369 4.44 -22.78 -3.03
N ALA A 370 3.90 -22.45 -1.86
CA ALA A 370 4.35 -23.05 -0.64
C ALA A 370 3.75 -24.46 -0.53
N GLU A 371 4.51 -25.48 -0.92
CA GLU A 371 4.45 -26.75 -0.23
C GLU A 371 4.85 -26.53 1.23
N VAL A 372 3.87 -26.17 2.06
CA VAL A 372 3.87 -26.49 3.48
C VAL A 372 2.91 -27.67 3.63
N PRO A 373 3.35 -28.83 4.14
CA PRO A 373 2.50 -29.98 4.35
C PRO A 373 1.67 -29.78 5.62
N THR A 374 0.80 -28.78 5.60
CA THR A 374 -0.38 -28.62 6.44
C THR A 374 -1.17 -27.44 5.89
N ARG A 375 -2.45 -27.70 5.62
CA ARG A 375 -3.46 -26.74 5.17
C ARG A 375 -3.33 -25.38 5.88
N ASN A 376 -3.77 -24.33 5.18
CA ASN A 376 -3.89 -22.92 5.59
C ASN A 376 -2.73 -22.06 5.10
N ILE A 377 -2.95 -21.31 4.01
CA ILE A 377 -2.20 -20.08 3.75
C ILE A 377 -2.57 -19.12 4.89
N MET A 378 -1.76 -19.08 5.94
CA MET A 378 -1.81 -18.02 6.94
C MET A 378 -0.94 -16.87 6.41
N GLY A 379 -1.56 -15.86 5.80
CA GLY A 379 -0.94 -14.54 5.71
C GLY A 379 -0.66 -14.02 7.13
N LYS A 380 0.62 -13.89 7.49
CA LYS A 380 1.05 -13.28 8.76
C LYS A 380 1.20 -11.76 8.55
N ILE A 381 0.44 -10.99 9.33
CA ILE A 381 0.82 -10.05 10.42
C ILE A 381 1.80 -8.94 10.01
N TRP A 382 1.22 -7.90 9.44
CA TRP A 382 1.87 -6.62 9.17
C TRP A 382 1.68 -5.68 10.36
N TYR A 383 2.78 -5.15 10.91
CA TYR A 383 2.80 -4.00 11.81
C TYR A 383 3.31 -2.82 11.00
N PHE A 384 2.49 -1.80 10.82
CA PHE A 384 3.02 -0.46 10.66
C PHE A 384 3.14 0.06 12.10
N GLU A 385 4.25 0.67 12.46
CA GLU A 385 4.41 1.40 13.72
C GLU A 385 4.99 2.77 13.44
#